data_AF-A0A2V6NRP5-F1
#
_entry.id   AF-A0A2V6NRP5-F1
#
_cell.length_a   1.000
_cell.length_b   1.000
_cell.length_c   1.000
_cell.angle_alpha   90.00
_cell.angle_beta   90.00
_cell.angle_gamma   90.00
#
_symmetry.space_group_name_H-M   'P 1'
#
loop_
_entity.id
_entity.type
_entity.pdbx_description
1 polymer ?
#
loop_
_entity_poly.entity_id
_entity_poly.type
_entity_poly.pdbx_seq_one_letter_code
_entity_poly.pdbx_strand_id
1 'polypeptide(L)' 'MIRLFFVTFCTARRRKILANTRANRAFIDYAKRGLDHNVAVGRYVLMPDHIHFFVAGDHEFDLGMWVRGLKRVE' A
#
# COMPACT_ATOMS: atom_id res chain seq x y z
N MET A 1 21.01 -1.54 -2.67
CA MET A 1 20.61 -0.67 -1.54
C MET A 1 19.10 -0.73 -1.43
N ILE A 2 18.55 -1.07 -0.27
CA ILE A 2 17.10 -1.12 -0.06
C ILE A 2 16.61 0.29 0.25
N ARG A 3 15.55 0.73 -0.42
CA ARG A 3 14.86 1.99 -0.12
C ARG A 3 13.61 1.69 0.68
N LEU A 4 13.48 2.28 1.87
CA LEU A 4 12.32 2.14 2.75
C LEU A 4 11.54 3.46 2.79
N PHE A 5 10.23 3.37 2.59
CA PHE A 5 9.32 4.52 2.61
C PHE A 5 8.22 4.31 3.64
N PHE A 6 7.89 5.37 4.38
CA PHE A 6 6.64 5.47 5.12
C PHE A 6 5.62 6.21 4.25
N VAL A 7 4.51 5.56 3.93
CA VAL A 7 3.53 6.06 2.96
C VAL A 7 2.19 6.27 3.65
N THR A 8 1.60 7.43 3.37
CA THR A 8 0.21 7.74 3.71
C THR A 8 -0.54 8.09 2.43
N PHE A 9 -1.73 7.53 2.23
CA PHE A 9 -2.68 8.12 1.30
C PHE A 9 -4.11 8.06 1.82
N CYS A 10 -4.87 9.08 1.43
CA CYS A 10 -6.25 9.26 1.83
C CYS A 10 -7.20 8.83 0.70
N THR A 11 -8.39 8.41 1.09
CA THR A 11 -9.52 8.27 0.18
C THR A 11 -9.91 9.63 -0.40
N ALA A 12 -10.55 9.61 -1.58
CA ALA A 12 -11.09 10.82 -2.19
C ALA A 12 -12.06 11.51 -1.22
N ARG A 13 -11.83 12.80 -0.96
CA ARG A 13 -12.59 13.61 0.01
C ARG A 13 -12.65 13.01 1.43
N ARG A 14 -11.67 12.19 1.82
CA ARG A 14 -11.61 11.52 3.13
C ARG A 14 -12.89 10.72 3.48
N ARG A 15 -13.51 10.08 2.49
CA ARG A 15 -14.65 9.19 2.73
C ARG A 15 -14.23 8.00 3.60
N LYS A 16 -15.03 7.68 4.62
CA LYS A 16 -14.76 6.59 5.57
C LYS A 16 -15.08 5.19 5.00
N ILE A 17 -14.44 4.81 3.91
CA ILE A 17 -14.72 3.57 3.15
C ILE A 17 -13.68 2.46 3.33
N LEU A 18 -12.63 2.68 4.10
CA LEU A 18 -11.53 1.73 4.23
C LEU A 18 -11.71 0.76 5.41
N ALA A 19 -12.33 1.15 6.53
CA ALA A 19 -12.44 0.30 7.73
C ALA A 19 -13.42 -0.89 7.57
N ASN A 20 -13.07 -1.83 6.70
CA ASN A 20 -13.80 -3.07 6.44
C ASN A 20 -12.84 -4.18 5.97
N THR A 21 -13.30 -5.43 6.08
CA THR A 21 -12.51 -6.62 5.74
C THR A 21 -12.11 -6.67 4.26
N ARG A 22 -12.93 -6.12 3.36
CA ARG A 22 -12.65 -6.13 1.92
C ARG A 22 -11.42 -5.29 1.59
N ALA A 23 -11.36 -4.04 2.06
CA ALA A 23 -10.21 -3.16 1.85
C ALA A 23 -8.94 -3.73 2.50
N ASN A 24 -9.06 -4.30 3.69
CA ASN A 24 -7.93 -4.96 4.37
C ASN A 24 -7.37 -6.13 3.55
N ARG A 25 -8.24 -7.01 3.05
CA ARG A 25 -7.86 -8.16 2.23
C ARG A 25 -7.24 -7.72 0.91
N ALA A 26 -7.85 -6.75 0.22
CA ALA A 26 -7.33 -6.20 -1.03
C ALA A 26 -5.90 -5.63 -0.85
N PHE A 27 -5.65 -4.91 0.26
CA PHE A 27 -4.33 -4.40 0.60
C PHE A 27 -3.31 -5.52 0.84
N ILE A 28 -3.66 -6.54 1.65
CA ILE A 28 -2.80 -7.69 1.92
C ILE A 28 -2.48 -8.45 0.62
N ASP A 29 -3.48 -8.70 -0.22
CA ASP A 29 -3.31 -9.45 -1.46
C ASP A 29 -2.41 -8.68 -2.44
N TYR A 30 -2.55 -7.36 -2.51
CA TYR A 30 -1.63 -6.51 -3.28
C TYR A 30 -0.20 -6.53 -2.72
N ALA A 31 -0.05 -6.40 -1.40
CA ALA A 31 1.24 -6.46 -0.73
C ALA A 31 1.96 -7.79 -0.98
N LYS A 32 1.24 -8.92 -0.96
CA LYS A 32 1.80 -10.24 -1.25
C LYS A 32 2.30 -10.37 -2.69
N ARG A 33 1.52 -9.87 -3.67
CA ARG A 33 1.96 -9.83 -5.08
C ARG A 33 3.20 -8.97 -5.29
N GLY A 34 3.44 -7.98 -4.43
CA GLY A 34 4.66 -7.17 -4.47
C GLY A 34 5.94 -7.99 -4.26
N LEU A 35 5.88 -9.11 -3.53
CA LEU A 35 7.04 -9.95 -3.25
C LEU A 35 7.65 -10.54 -4.52
N ASP A 36 6.82 -10.85 -5.53
CA ASP A 36 7.27 -11.34 -6.84
C ASP A 36 8.10 -10.28 -7.62
N HIS A 37 8.05 -9.03 -7.17
CA HIS A 37 8.75 -7.88 -7.74
C HIS A 37 9.80 -7.28 -6.79
N ASN A 38 10.28 -8.04 -5.80
CA ASN A 38 11.20 -7.56 -4.75
C ASN A 38 10.66 -6.35 -3.95
N VAL A 39 9.33 -6.22 -3.83
CA VAL A 39 8.69 -5.18 -3.02
C VAL A 39 8.04 -5.80 -1.80
N ALA A 40 8.50 -5.40 -0.61
CA ALA A 40 7.96 -5.87 0.66
C ALA A 40 7.18 -4.76 1.37
N VAL A 41 5.97 -5.07 1.83
CA VAL A 41 5.17 -4.19 2.69
C VAL A 41 5.34 -4.63 4.14
N GLY A 42 5.69 -3.68 5.01
CA GLY A 42 5.85 -3.90 6.44
C GLY A 42 4.57 -3.66 7.23
N ARG A 43 4.72 -3.21 8.47
CA ARG A 43 3.58 -2.85 9.33
C ARG A 43 2.72 -1.78 8.66
N TYR A 44 1.41 -1.93 8.80
CA TYR A 44 0.42 -0.98 8.31
C TYR A 44 -0.70 -0.80 9.34
N VAL A 45 -1.39 0.33 9.22
CA VAL A 45 -2.65 0.60 9.94
C VAL A 45 -3.64 1.17 8.94
N LEU A 46 -4.83 0.58 8.95
CA LEU A 46 -5.92 0.94 8.06
C LEU A 46 -6.96 1.71 8.87
N MET A 47 -7.03 3.02 8.63
CA MET A 47 -7.98 3.93 9.26
C MET A 47 -9.22 4.05 8.37
N PRO A 48 -10.36 4.56 8.88
CA PRO A 48 -11.58 4.64 8.07
C PRO A 48 -11.44 5.37 6.73
N ASP A 49 -10.63 6.41 6.66
CA ASP A 49 -10.48 7.30 5.49
C ASP A 49 -9.07 7.35 4.90
N HIS A 50 -8.08 6.70 5.51
CA HIS A 50 -6.69 6.67 5.04
C HIS A 50 -5.94 5.42 5.52
N ILE A 51 -4.78 5.16 4.93
CA ILE A 51 -3.89 4.06 5.32
C ILE A 51 -2.48 4.59 5.53
N HIS A 52 -1.79 4.05 6.52
CA HIS A 52 -0.34 4.23 6.74
C HIS A 52 0.36 2.89 6.63
N PHE A 53 1.50 2.82 5.96
CA PHE A 53 2.28 1.60 5.86
C PHE A 53 3.75 1.87 5.51
N PHE A 54 4.59 0.88 5.79
CA PHE A 54 5.96 0.84 5.27
C PHE A 54 6.02 0.01 3.99
N VAL A 55 6.78 0.48 3.00
CA VAL A 55 7.11 -0.30 1.81
C VAL A 55 8.59 -0.17 1.50
N ALA A 56 9.21 -1.30 1.14
CA ALA A 56 10.61 -1.39 0.79
C ALA A 56 10.79 -2.07 -0.56
N GLY A 57 11.78 -1.62 -1.33
CA GLY A 57 12.19 -2.27 -2.57
C GLY A 57 13.66 -2.04 -2.87
N ASP A 58 14.14 -2.69 -3.92
CA ASP A 58 15.52 -2.57 -4.40
C ASP A 58 15.75 -1.28 -5.22
N HIS A 59 16.81 -1.23 -6.05
CA HIS A 59 17.12 -0.02 -6.81
C HIS A 59 16.15 0.26 -7.97
N GLU A 60 15.47 -0.77 -8.48
CA GLU A 60 14.46 -0.67 -9.56
C GLU A 60 13.09 -0.27 -9.00
N PHE A 61 12.93 -0.22 -7.68
CA PHE A 61 11.66 0.13 -7.06
C PHE A 61 11.27 1.59 -7.31
N ASP A 62 10.22 1.77 -8.11
CA ASP A 62 9.51 3.04 -8.31
C ASP A 62 8.28 3.11 -7.39
N LEU A 63 8.40 3.90 -6.32
CA LEU A 63 7.31 4.13 -5.36
C LEU A 63 6.05 4.71 -6.03
N GLY A 64 6.21 5.61 -7.01
CA GLY A 64 5.10 6.26 -7.68
C GLY A 64 4.29 5.28 -8.53
N MET A 65 4.95 4.40 -9.27
CA MET A 65 4.33 3.33 -10.04
C MET A 65 3.62 2.33 -9.12
N TRP A 66 4.27 1.92 -8.04
CA TRP A 66 3.71 0.99 -7.08
C TRP A 66 2.46 1.56 -6.39
N VAL A 67 2.51 2.80 -5.91
CA VAL A 67 1.33 3.46 -5.30
C VAL A 67 0.19 3.65 -6.31
N ARG A 68 0.48 3.90 -7.59
CA ARG A 68 -0.55 3.94 -8.65
C ARG A 68 -1.21 2.58 -8.87
N GLY A 69 -0.44 1.49 -8.80
CA GLY A 69 -0.97 0.12 -8.85
C GLY A 69 -1.88 -0.17 -7.67
N LEU A 70 -1.43 0.16 -6.44
CA LEU A 70 -2.19 -0.04 -5.22
C LEU A 70 -3.54 0.69 -5.24
N LYS A 71 -3.57 1.95 -5.71
CA LYS A 71 -4.81 2.75 -5.78
C LYS A 71 -5.84 2.23 -6.79
N ARG A 72 -5.47 1.29 -7.67
CA ARG A 72 -6.35 0.66 -8.67
C ARG A 72 -6.92 -0.69 -8.22
N VAL A 73 -6.50 -1.20 -7.06
CA VAL A 73 -6.99 -2.48 -6.55
C VAL A 73 -8.46 -2.33 -6.14
N GLU A 74 -9.33 -3.19 -6.69
CA GLU A 74 -10.78 -3.23 -6.44
C GLU A 74 -11.17 -4.10 -5.23
#